data_AF-A0A3D3H8L0-F1
#
_entry.id   AF-A0A3D3H8L0-F1
#
_cell.length_a   1.000
_cell.length_b   1.000
_cell.length_c   1.000
_cell.angle_alpha   90.00
_cell.angle_beta   90.00
_cell.angle_gamma   90.00
#
_symmetry.space_group_name_H-M   'P 1'
#
loop_
_entity.id
_entity.type
_entity.pdbx_description
1 polymer ?
#
loop_
_entity_poly.entity_id
_entity_poly.type
_entity_poly.pdbx_seq_one_letter_code
_entity_poly.pdbx_strand_id
1 'polypeptide(L)'
;MNILTAMRERLDLLAVFAELDVEPTGLPAGAAALSDASVLEVLRHVTAIANDAERLQSVIAGVAATRSRREQGHSGLAAGQGHASPAALIQSITGGSRADALRQLRVGAALLDEGETSGAPADAGSSGAHDHDGAPSPGADPSGTESSDTAASRVPWHAPLRAALLEGRLTPSQHDAIRGGLGEPEAAG
;
A
#
# COMPACT_ATOMS: atom_id res chain seq x y z
N MET A 1 17.82 1.32 3.45
CA MET A 1 17.67 1.97 4.78
C MET A 1 16.23 1.78 5.24
N ASN A 2 15.97 1.47 6.52
CA ASN A 2 14.58 1.36 6.99
C ASN A 2 13.94 2.76 7.13
N ILE A 3 12.60 2.82 7.04
CA ILE A 3 11.85 4.09 7.00
C ILE A 3 12.07 4.96 8.25
N LEU A 4 12.15 4.34 9.42
CA LEU A 4 12.33 5.06 10.70
C LEU A 4 13.72 5.68 10.80
N THR A 5 14.74 5.01 10.28
CA THR A 5 16.13 5.53 10.25
C THR A 5 16.19 6.74 9.32
N ALA A 6 15.59 6.64 8.13
CA ALA A 6 15.55 7.76 7.19
C ALA A 6 14.81 8.99 7.74
N MET A 7 13.71 8.78 8.49
CA MET A 7 12.99 9.86 9.16
C MET A 7 13.84 10.52 10.25
N ARG A 8 14.54 9.71 11.08
CA ARG A 8 15.42 10.24 12.14
C ARG A 8 16.55 11.09 11.56
N GLU A 9 17.26 10.57 10.55
CA GLU A 9 18.34 11.31 9.90
C GLU A 9 17.85 12.65 9.32
N ARG A 10 16.62 12.68 8.76
CA ARG A 10 16.03 13.92 8.25
C ARG A 10 15.66 14.91 9.35
N LEU A 11 15.20 14.43 10.50
CA LEU A 11 14.98 15.26 11.68
C LEU A 11 16.32 15.80 12.21
N ASP A 12 17.37 14.98 12.23
CA ASP A 12 18.71 15.41 12.64
C ASP A 12 19.25 16.49 11.69
N LEU A 13 19.00 16.38 10.39
CA LEU A 13 19.35 17.42 9.40
C LEU A 13 18.57 18.73 9.64
N LEU A 14 17.30 18.66 10.05
CA LEU A 14 16.52 19.85 10.43
C LEU A 14 17.01 20.48 11.75
N ALA A 15 17.52 19.69 12.68
CA ALA A 15 17.98 20.17 13.97
C ALA A 15 19.23 21.07 13.89
N VAL A 16 19.91 21.12 12.73
CA VAL A 16 21.08 22.00 12.51
C VAL A 16 20.68 23.47 12.37
N PHE A 17 19.43 23.77 11.99
CA PHE A 17 18.94 25.13 11.81
C PHE A 17 18.56 25.74 13.17
N ALA A 18 19.48 26.47 13.80
CA ALA A 18 19.26 27.11 15.10
C ALA A 18 18.08 28.09 15.10
N GLU A 19 17.76 28.68 13.95
CA GLU A 19 16.59 29.54 13.77
C GLU A 19 15.27 28.79 13.99
N LEU A 20 15.25 27.46 13.84
CA LEU A 20 14.10 26.60 14.07
C LEU A 20 14.10 25.95 15.46
N ASP A 21 15.21 26.03 16.20
CA ASP A 21 15.33 25.54 17.59
C ASP A 21 14.75 26.56 18.58
N VAL A 22 13.44 26.76 18.45
CA VAL A 22 12.67 27.74 19.21
C VAL A 22 11.37 27.14 19.72
N GLU A 23 10.78 27.76 20.73
CA GLU A 23 9.43 27.41 21.18
C GLU A 23 8.42 27.49 20.02
N PRO A 24 7.36 26.66 19.99
CA PRO A 24 6.43 26.59 18.85
C PRO A 24 5.82 27.94 18.46
N THR A 25 5.58 28.83 19.43
CA THR A 25 5.04 30.17 19.19
C THR A 25 6.05 31.14 18.56
N GLY A 26 7.35 30.87 18.71
CA GLY A 26 8.45 31.61 18.09
C GLY A 26 8.78 31.15 16.67
N LEU A 27 8.27 29.99 16.23
CA LEU A 27 8.59 29.39 14.93
C LEU A 27 8.41 30.35 13.73
N PRO A 28 7.35 31.18 13.65
CA PRO A 28 7.22 32.12 12.53
C PRO A 28 8.37 33.14 12.45
N ALA A 29 8.82 33.66 13.59
CA ALA A 29 9.91 34.62 13.65
C ALA A 29 11.26 33.96 13.34
N GLY A 30 11.49 32.77 13.88
CA GLY A 30 12.67 31.95 13.57
C GLY A 30 12.77 31.62 12.09
N ALA A 31 11.69 31.10 11.49
CA ALA A 31 11.63 30.80 10.06
C ALA A 31 11.87 32.05 9.18
N ALA A 32 11.41 33.22 9.60
CA ALA A 32 11.64 34.49 8.89
C ALA A 32 13.11 34.96 8.92
N ALA A 33 13.93 34.43 9.82
CA ALA A 33 15.36 34.72 9.91
C ALA A 33 16.23 33.81 9.02
N LEU A 34 15.66 32.74 8.45
CA LEU A 34 16.37 31.84 7.54
C LEU A 34 16.78 32.56 6.25
N SER A 35 17.94 32.17 5.71
CA SER A 35 18.29 32.54 4.34
C SER A 35 17.40 31.82 3.32
N ASP A 36 17.23 32.38 2.12
CA ASP A 36 16.47 31.75 1.03
C ASP A 36 16.94 30.31 0.74
N ALA A 37 18.26 30.08 0.77
CA ALA A 37 18.84 28.76 0.58
C ALA A 37 18.41 27.79 1.69
N SER A 38 18.45 28.24 2.94
CA SER A 38 18.01 27.48 4.11
C SER A 38 16.51 27.19 4.05
N VAL A 39 15.67 28.15 3.64
CA VAL A 39 14.23 27.95 3.46
C VAL A 39 13.95 26.81 2.48
N LEU A 40 14.62 26.83 1.31
CA LEU A 40 14.46 25.78 0.31
C LEU A 40 14.96 24.42 0.83
N GLU A 41 16.03 24.39 1.61
CA GLU A 41 16.56 23.17 2.22
C GLU A 41 15.63 22.59 3.27
N VAL A 42 15.19 23.40 4.22
CA VAL A 42 14.19 23.05 5.24
C VAL A 42 12.92 22.52 4.58
N LEU A 43 12.39 23.21 3.56
CA LEU A 43 11.20 22.76 2.84
C LEU A 43 11.37 21.37 2.21
N ARG A 44 12.54 21.06 1.63
CA ARG A 44 12.84 19.73 1.09
C ARG A 44 12.83 18.68 2.19
N HIS A 45 13.48 18.94 3.33
CA HIS A 45 13.53 17.99 4.44
C HIS A 45 12.16 17.76 5.09
N VAL A 46 11.41 18.83 5.37
CA VAL A 46 10.05 18.76 5.94
C VAL A 46 9.11 18.00 5.01
N THR A 47 9.15 18.29 3.71
CA THR A 47 8.31 17.60 2.71
C THR A 47 8.67 16.12 2.62
N ALA A 48 9.95 15.77 2.66
CA ALA A 48 10.38 14.37 2.65
C ALA A 48 9.96 13.62 3.93
N ILE A 49 10.01 14.25 5.11
CA ILE A 49 9.47 13.69 6.37
C ILE A 49 7.96 13.47 6.24
N ALA A 50 7.22 14.46 5.73
CA ALA A 50 5.78 14.35 5.52
C ALA A 50 5.44 13.18 4.58
N ASN A 51 6.14 13.05 3.46
CA ASN A 51 5.96 11.94 2.51
C ASN A 51 6.30 10.57 3.13
N ASP A 52 7.35 10.47 3.94
CA ASP A 52 7.70 9.24 4.66
C ASP A 52 6.61 8.87 5.67
N ALA A 53 6.08 9.87 6.40
CA ALA A 53 4.97 9.69 7.33
C ALA A 53 3.67 9.26 6.60
N GLU A 54 3.31 9.90 5.49
CA GLU A 54 2.15 9.53 4.68
C GLU A 54 2.28 8.12 4.09
N ARG A 55 3.49 7.72 3.69
CA ARG A 55 3.78 6.36 3.23
C ARG A 55 3.53 5.34 4.34
N LEU A 56 4.06 5.60 5.53
CA LEU A 56 3.82 4.74 6.70
C LEU A 56 2.33 4.70 7.08
N GLN A 57 1.66 5.85 7.09
CA GLN A 57 0.22 5.94 7.35
C GLN A 57 -0.59 5.13 6.35
N SER A 58 -0.24 5.16 5.06
CA SER A 58 -0.93 4.39 4.02
C SER A 58 -0.80 2.88 4.25
N VAL A 59 0.39 2.39 4.62
CA VAL A 59 0.60 0.98 4.99
C VAL A 59 -0.27 0.59 6.20
N ILE A 60 -0.25 1.40 7.26
CA ILE A 60 -1.03 1.15 8.48
C ILE A 60 -2.53 1.22 8.20
N ALA A 61 -2.99 2.16 7.37
CA ALA A 61 -4.38 2.28 6.94
C ALA A 61 -4.84 1.03 6.18
N GLY A 62 -4.00 0.46 5.30
CA GLY A 62 -4.25 -0.82 4.66
C GLY A 62 -4.47 -1.96 5.67
N VAL A 63 -3.60 -2.05 6.68
CA VAL A 63 -3.75 -3.06 7.76
C VAL A 63 -5.03 -2.83 8.56
N ALA A 64 -5.36 -1.58 8.87
CA ALA A 64 -6.60 -1.21 9.56
C ALA A 64 -7.85 -1.57 8.72
N ALA A 65 -7.78 -1.42 7.40
CA ALA A 65 -8.83 -1.83 6.47
C ALA A 65 -9.03 -3.35 6.51
N THR A 66 -7.95 -4.13 6.41
CA THR A 66 -7.99 -5.59 6.50
C THR A 66 -8.55 -6.06 7.84
N ARG A 67 -8.21 -5.38 8.94
CA ARG A 67 -8.76 -5.63 10.29
C ARG A 67 -10.15 -5.05 10.52
N SER A 68 -10.75 -4.40 9.53
CA SER A 68 -12.11 -3.83 9.63
C SER A 68 -13.03 -4.39 8.54
N ARG A 69 -12.65 -5.50 7.90
CA ARG A 69 -13.49 -6.16 6.90
C ARG A 69 -14.78 -6.69 7.55
N ARG A 70 -15.81 -6.88 6.73
CA ARG A 70 -17.16 -7.25 7.20
C ARG A 70 -17.19 -8.58 7.93
N GLU A 71 -16.30 -9.51 7.60
CA GLU A 71 -16.21 -10.84 8.21
C GLU A 71 -15.85 -10.76 9.71
N GLN A 72 -15.25 -9.65 10.15
CA GLN A 72 -14.95 -9.41 11.56
C GLN A 72 -16.13 -8.78 12.31
N GLY A 73 -17.18 -8.31 11.62
CA GLY A 73 -18.38 -7.72 12.23
C GLY A 73 -18.05 -6.66 13.29
N HIS A 74 -18.69 -6.76 14.46
CA HIS A 74 -18.45 -5.86 15.60
C HIS A 74 -17.09 -6.05 16.28
N SER A 75 -16.38 -7.15 16.00
CA SER A 75 -15.01 -7.38 16.49
C SER A 75 -13.94 -6.74 15.60
N GLY A 76 -14.32 -6.20 14.43
CA GLY A 76 -13.41 -5.48 13.55
C GLY A 76 -12.89 -4.20 14.18
N LEU A 77 -11.65 -3.83 13.84
CA LEU A 77 -10.92 -2.71 14.45
C LEU A 77 -11.73 -1.42 14.44
N ALA A 78 -12.32 -1.01 13.31
CA ALA A 78 -13.14 0.20 13.24
C ALA A 78 -14.38 0.13 14.14
N ALA A 79 -15.13 -0.98 14.09
CA ALA A 79 -16.34 -1.16 14.87
C ALA A 79 -16.04 -1.20 16.39
N GLY A 80 -14.95 -1.88 16.78
CA GLY A 80 -14.48 -1.91 18.17
C GLY A 80 -14.02 -0.56 18.70
N GLN A 81 -13.66 0.38 17.81
CA GLN A 81 -13.39 1.78 18.15
C GLN A 81 -14.63 2.69 17.98
N GLY A 82 -15.82 2.13 17.75
CA GLY A 82 -17.07 2.89 17.61
C GLY A 82 -17.26 3.60 16.27
N HIS A 83 -16.45 3.27 15.26
CA HIS A 83 -16.53 3.89 13.93
C HIS A 83 -17.30 3.00 12.94
N ALA A 84 -18.19 3.62 12.17
CA ALA A 84 -19.00 2.94 11.16
C ALA A 84 -18.19 2.39 9.95
N SER A 85 -16.94 2.80 9.79
CA SER A 85 -16.05 2.32 8.72
C SER A 85 -14.58 2.58 9.06
N PRO A 86 -13.63 1.82 8.46
CA PRO A 86 -12.21 2.13 8.58
C PRO A 86 -11.86 3.54 8.07
N ALA A 87 -12.56 4.06 7.05
CA ALA A 87 -12.35 5.44 6.60
C ALA A 87 -12.72 6.47 7.68
N ALA A 88 -13.80 6.25 8.42
CA ALA A 88 -14.20 7.11 9.53
C ALA A 88 -13.21 7.04 10.70
N LEU A 89 -12.63 5.85 10.98
CA LEU A 89 -11.55 5.68 11.96
C LEU A 89 -10.28 6.44 11.55
N ILE A 90 -9.82 6.28 10.30
CA ILE A 90 -8.62 6.99 9.83
C ILE A 90 -8.84 8.51 9.84
N GLN A 91 -10.04 8.96 9.45
CA GLN A 91 -10.38 10.38 9.48
C GLN A 91 -10.40 10.95 10.90
N SER A 92 -10.92 10.21 11.89
CA SER A 92 -10.95 10.67 13.28
C SER A 92 -9.56 10.79 13.90
N ILE A 93 -8.65 9.89 13.53
CA ILE A 93 -7.25 9.89 14.02
C ILE A 93 -6.43 10.99 13.35
N THR A 94 -6.55 11.13 12.03
CA THR A 94 -5.69 12.06 11.26
C THR A 94 -6.21 13.50 11.25
N GLY A 95 -7.50 13.70 11.55
CA GLY A 95 -8.16 15.01 11.41
C GLY A 95 -8.29 15.50 9.97
N GLY A 96 -7.93 14.67 8.98
CA GLY A 96 -7.94 15.01 7.56
C GLY A 96 -9.32 14.95 6.91
N SER A 97 -9.35 15.12 5.59
CA SER A 97 -10.58 14.97 4.84
C SER A 97 -10.98 13.50 4.67
N ARG A 98 -12.28 13.24 4.45
CA ARG A 98 -12.75 11.90 4.07
C ARG A 98 -12.09 11.41 2.79
N ALA A 99 -11.80 12.31 1.85
CA ALA A 99 -11.14 11.97 0.59
C ALA A 99 -9.72 11.45 0.82
N ASP A 100 -8.98 12.05 1.76
CA ASP A 100 -7.63 11.61 2.12
C ASP A 100 -7.64 10.28 2.84
N ALA A 101 -8.57 10.07 3.77
CA ALA A 101 -8.74 8.78 4.43
C ALA A 101 -9.05 7.67 3.41
N LEU A 102 -9.93 7.92 2.44
CA LEU A 102 -10.23 6.96 1.36
C LEU A 102 -9.01 6.70 0.45
N ARG A 103 -8.22 7.74 0.15
CA ARG A 103 -6.97 7.61 -0.61
C ARG A 103 -5.97 6.72 0.12
N GLN A 104 -5.73 6.98 1.41
CA GLN A 104 -4.83 6.17 2.24
C GLN A 104 -5.27 4.71 2.31
N LEU A 105 -6.58 4.45 2.39
CA LEU A 105 -7.12 3.08 2.36
C LEU A 105 -6.92 2.40 1.00
N ARG A 106 -7.14 3.10 -0.13
CA ARG A 106 -6.89 2.55 -1.47
C ARG A 106 -5.42 2.23 -1.69
N VAL A 107 -4.53 3.18 -1.36
CA VAL A 107 -3.09 2.98 -1.45
C VAL A 107 -2.66 1.83 -0.54
N GLY A 108 -3.15 1.80 0.71
CA GLY A 108 -2.88 0.73 1.66
C GLY A 108 -3.33 -0.64 1.19
N ALA A 109 -4.54 -0.75 0.61
CA ALA A 109 -5.02 -1.99 0.03
C ALA A 109 -4.12 -2.45 -1.13
N ALA A 110 -3.78 -1.55 -2.06
CA ALA A 110 -2.87 -1.81 -3.17
C ALA A 110 -1.47 -2.28 -2.72
N LEU A 111 -0.98 -1.85 -1.55
CA LEU A 111 0.30 -2.28 -1.00
C LEU A 111 0.25 -3.71 -0.42
N LEU A 112 -0.93 -4.19 -0.02
CA LEU A 112 -1.14 -5.48 0.66
C LEU A 112 -1.66 -6.60 -0.27
N ASP A 113 -2.21 -6.24 -1.43
CA ASP A 113 -2.95 -7.15 -2.34
C ASP A 113 -2.09 -8.25 -3.02
N GLU A 114 -0.76 -8.18 -2.97
CA GLU A 114 0.12 -9.19 -3.58
C GLU A 114 0.12 -10.56 -2.86
N GLY A 115 -0.51 -10.67 -1.69
CA GLY A 115 -0.56 -11.92 -0.92
C GLY A 115 -1.65 -12.92 -1.37
N GLU A 116 -2.70 -12.47 -2.05
CA GLU A 116 -3.89 -13.32 -2.34
C GLU A 116 -3.84 -13.95 -3.76
N THR A 117 -3.03 -13.43 -4.69
CA THR A 117 -3.00 -13.90 -6.10
C THR A 117 -1.95 -14.97 -6.42
N SER A 118 -1.16 -15.44 -5.44
CA SER A 118 -0.29 -16.62 -5.57
C SER A 118 -0.88 -17.92 -5.01
N GLY A 119 -2.15 -17.90 -4.58
CA GLY A 119 -2.90 -19.13 -4.28
C GLY A 119 -3.64 -19.60 -5.51
N ALA A 120 -3.19 -20.72 -6.10
CA ALA A 120 -3.92 -21.44 -7.13
C ALA A 120 -5.41 -21.60 -6.75
N PRO A 121 -6.36 -21.57 -7.71
CA PRO A 121 -7.72 -21.94 -7.40
C PRO A 121 -7.69 -23.40 -6.92
N ALA A 122 -8.01 -23.61 -5.64
CA ALA A 122 -8.37 -24.92 -5.14
C ALA A 122 -9.58 -25.35 -5.95
N ASP A 123 -9.42 -26.40 -6.75
CA ASP A 123 -10.50 -27.13 -7.41
C ASP A 123 -11.61 -27.40 -6.38
N ALA A 124 -12.63 -26.55 -6.41
CA ALA A 124 -13.87 -26.80 -5.72
C ALA A 124 -14.58 -27.88 -6.54
N GLY A 125 -14.30 -29.12 -6.15
CA GLY A 125 -14.84 -30.34 -6.73
C GLY A 125 -16.32 -30.20 -7.03
N SER A 126 -16.64 -30.26 -8.32
CA SER A 126 -17.97 -30.52 -8.84
C SER A 126 -18.52 -31.79 -8.19
N SER A 127 -19.61 -31.64 -7.46
CA SER A 127 -20.38 -32.70 -6.83
C SER A 127 -20.74 -33.78 -7.85
N GLY A 128 -20.36 -35.01 -7.51
CA GLY A 128 -20.59 -36.19 -8.33
C GLY A 128 -22.07 -36.53 -8.51
N ALA A 129 -22.41 -36.87 -9.74
CA ALA A 129 -23.34 -37.92 -10.08
C ALA A 129 -23.06 -38.29 -11.54
N HIS A 130 -22.60 -39.53 -11.78
CA HIS A 130 -22.99 -40.39 -12.90
C HIS A 130 -22.28 -41.74 -12.72
N ASP A 131 -23.09 -42.75 -12.36
CA ASP A 131 -22.79 -44.17 -12.56
C ASP A 131 -22.40 -44.42 -14.02
N HIS A 132 -21.35 -45.20 -14.26
CA HIS A 132 -21.32 -46.19 -15.35
C HIS A 132 -20.16 -47.17 -15.16
N ASP A 133 -20.52 -48.44 -14.97
CA ASP A 133 -19.66 -49.62 -15.08
C ASP A 133 -19.01 -49.74 -16.46
N GLY A 134 -17.71 -50.03 -16.51
CA GLY A 134 -17.01 -50.40 -17.74
C GLY A 134 -15.49 -50.55 -17.59
N ALA A 135 -15.01 -51.78 -17.72
CA ALA A 135 -13.63 -52.25 -17.51
C ALA A 135 -12.53 -51.60 -18.41
N PRO A 136 -11.22 -51.71 -18.05
CA PRO A 136 -10.13 -50.97 -18.69
C PRO A 136 -9.51 -51.73 -19.88
N SER A 137 -8.92 -51.01 -20.83
CA SER A 137 -7.93 -51.55 -21.77
C SER A 137 -6.75 -50.58 -21.94
N PRO A 138 -5.51 -51.10 -22.03
CA PRO A 138 -4.29 -50.29 -21.99
C PRO A 138 -3.81 -49.93 -23.40
N GLY A 139 -3.40 -48.67 -23.56
CA GLY A 139 -2.75 -48.17 -24.77
C GLY A 139 -1.86 -47.00 -24.39
N ALA A 140 -0.60 -47.31 -24.06
CA ALA A 140 0.43 -46.32 -23.83
C ALA A 140 1.09 -45.98 -25.18
N ASP A 141 1.15 -44.69 -25.50
CA ASP A 141 2.23 -44.11 -26.31
C ASP A 141 2.64 -42.77 -25.68
N PRO A 142 3.93 -42.57 -25.35
CA PRO A 142 4.44 -41.34 -24.75
C PRO A 142 5.05 -40.45 -25.83
N SER A 143 4.40 -39.35 -26.18
CA SER A 143 5.08 -38.24 -26.87
C SER A 143 4.28 -36.95 -26.73
N GLY A 144 4.89 -36.02 -25.99
CA GLY A 144 4.35 -34.69 -25.73
C GLY A 144 5.17 -33.99 -24.64
N THR A 145 6.50 -33.99 -24.75
CA THR A 145 7.41 -33.24 -23.86
C THR A 145 7.69 -31.85 -24.42
N GLU A 146 6.64 -31.15 -24.85
CA GLU A 146 6.66 -29.73 -25.21
C GLU A 146 5.35 -29.18 -24.65
N SER A 147 5.29 -28.36 -23.60
CA SER A 147 6.16 -27.27 -23.24
C SER A 147 6.10 -27.11 -21.72
N SER A 148 7.24 -27.29 -21.04
CA SER A 148 7.44 -26.61 -19.76
C SER A 148 7.71 -25.14 -20.09
N ASP A 149 6.66 -24.42 -20.50
CA ASP A 149 6.60 -22.98 -20.29
C ASP A 149 6.58 -22.85 -18.77
N THR A 150 7.80 -22.70 -18.23
CA THR A 150 8.03 -22.44 -16.82
C THR A 150 7.11 -21.29 -16.49
N ALA A 151 6.08 -21.58 -15.70
CA ALA A 151 5.05 -20.65 -15.25
C ALA A 151 5.73 -19.46 -14.58
N ALA A 152 6.18 -18.51 -15.39
CA ALA A 152 6.58 -17.20 -14.98
C ALA A 152 5.27 -16.56 -14.56
N SER A 153 4.93 -16.73 -13.28
CA SER A 153 3.87 -15.98 -12.61
C SER A 153 4.05 -14.53 -13.02
N ARG A 154 3.23 -14.04 -13.95
CA ARG A 154 3.38 -12.71 -14.52
C ARG A 154 3.26 -11.75 -13.35
N VAL A 155 4.36 -11.09 -13.01
CA VAL A 155 4.40 -10.09 -11.95
C VAL A 155 3.25 -9.11 -12.21
N PRO A 156 2.44 -8.77 -11.19
CA PRO A 156 1.35 -7.81 -11.36
C PRO A 156 1.86 -6.52 -12.00
N TRP A 157 1.12 -5.97 -12.97
CA TRP A 157 1.54 -4.78 -13.73
C TRP A 157 1.89 -3.58 -12.83
N HIS A 158 1.25 -3.49 -11.66
CA HIS A 158 1.43 -2.41 -10.69
C HIS A 158 2.55 -2.67 -9.68
N ALA A 159 3.24 -3.82 -9.71
CA ALA A 159 4.36 -4.11 -8.82
C ALA A 159 5.48 -3.05 -8.87
N PRO A 160 5.86 -2.47 -10.04
CA PRO A 160 6.84 -1.39 -10.09
C PRO A 160 6.37 -0.10 -9.39
N LEU A 161 5.07 0.23 -9.44
CA LEU A 161 4.50 1.38 -8.74
C LEU A 161 4.55 1.17 -7.22
N ARG A 162 4.21 -0.04 -6.78
CA ARG A 162 4.28 -0.44 -5.37
C ARG A 162 5.71 -0.34 -4.84
N ALA A 163 6.69 -0.89 -5.58
CA ALA A 163 8.11 -0.81 -5.23
C ALA A 163 8.59 0.64 -5.16
N ALA A 164 8.23 1.47 -6.14
CA ALA A 164 8.59 2.88 -6.17
C ALA A 164 8.00 3.67 -4.99
N LEU A 165 6.77 3.37 -4.59
CA LEU A 165 6.18 3.95 -3.38
C LEU A 165 6.96 3.50 -2.14
N LEU A 166 7.18 2.19 -1.94
CA LEU A 166 7.86 1.64 -0.77
C LEU A 166 9.30 2.14 -0.62
N GLU A 167 10.01 2.34 -1.73
CA GLU A 167 11.35 2.94 -1.78
C GLU A 167 11.35 4.47 -1.59
N GLY A 168 10.18 5.11 -1.56
CA GLY A 168 10.03 6.56 -1.40
C GLY A 168 10.34 7.38 -2.66
N ARG A 169 10.40 6.74 -3.83
CA ARG A 169 10.52 7.42 -5.13
C ARG A 169 9.21 8.05 -5.59
N LEU A 170 8.07 7.52 -5.12
CA LEU A 170 6.74 8.10 -5.31
C LEU A 170 6.10 8.44 -3.96
N THR A 171 5.33 9.51 -3.92
CA THR A 171 4.42 9.78 -2.80
C THR A 171 3.15 8.93 -2.89
N PRO A 172 2.42 8.70 -1.79
CA PRO A 172 1.13 7.99 -1.83
C PRO A 172 0.13 8.63 -2.81
N SER A 173 0.09 9.97 -2.86
CA SER A 173 -0.76 10.71 -3.79
C SER A 173 -0.36 10.51 -5.24
N GLN A 174 0.94 10.49 -5.56
CA GLN A 174 1.42 10.18 -6.91
C GLN A 174 1.09 8.74 -7.30
N HIS A 175 1.29 7.78 -6.38
CA HIS A 175 0.93 6.38 -6.61
C HIS A 175 -0.57 6.22 -6.92
N ASP A 176 -1.47 6.80 -6.09
CA ASP A 176 -2.93 6.73 -6.31
C ASP A 176 -3.31 7.37 -7.65
N ALA A 177 -2.73 8.53 -7.99
CA ALA A 177 -2.99 9.21 -9.25
C ALA A 177 -2.54 8.41 -10.48
N ILE A 178 -1.32 7.85 -10.45
CA ILE A 178 -0.78 7.06 -11.56
C ILE A 178 -1.58 5.77 -11.72
N ARG A 179 -1.85 5.04 -10.63
CA ARG A 179 -2.63 3.79 -10.68
C ARG A 179 -4.05 4.04 -11.18
N GLY A 180 -4.71 5.09 -10.68
CA GLY A 180 -6.06 5.47 -11.10
C GLY A 180 -6.11 5.94 -12.56
N GLY A 181 -5.09 6.66 -13.03
CA GLY A 181 -5.01 7.13 -14.42
C GLY A 181 -4.70 6.04 -15.44
N LEU A 182 -3.95 5.00 -15.06
CA LEU A 182 -3.63 3.87 -15.94
C LEU A 182 -4.75 2.82 -16.03
N GLY A 183 -5.59 2.70 -15.00
CA GLY A 183 -6.67 1.69 -14.95
C GLY A 183 -6.15 0.25 -14.82
N GLU A 184 -7.06 -0.72 -14.85
CA GLU A 184 -6.68 -2.14 -14.91
C GLU A 184 -6.51 -2.56 -16.38
N PRO A 185 -5.46 -3.31 -16.73
CA PRO A 185 -5.28 -3.81 -18.09
C PRO A 185 -6.45 -4.73 -18.45
N GLU A 186 -6.99 -4.58 -19.66
CA GLU A 186 -7.95 -5.55 -20.19
C GLU A 186 -7.28 -6.93 -20.17
N ALA A 187 -7.94 -7.91 -19.54
CA ALA A 187 -7.47 -9.28 -19.59
C ALA A 187 -7.40 -9.67 -21.06
N ALA A 188 -6.18 -9.94 -21.56
CA ALA A 188 -5.97 -10.31 -22.95
C ALA A 188 -6.95 -11.44 -23.32
N GLY A 189 -7.86 -11.14 -24.26
CA GLY A 189 -8.88 -12.07 -24.76
C GLY A 189 -8.31 -13.22 -25.58
#